data_AF-A0A2T5XXE4-F1
#
_entry.id   AF-A0A2T5XXE4-F1
#
_cell.length_a   1.000
_cell.length_b   1.000
_cell.length_c   1.000
_cell.angle_alpha   90.00
_cell.angle_beta   90.00
_cell.angle_gamma   90.00
#
_symmetry.space_group_name_H-M   'P 1'
#
loop_
_entity.id
_entity.type
_entity.pdbx_description
1 polymer ?
#
loop_
_entity_poly.entity_id
_entity_poly.type
_entity_poly.pdbx_seq_one_letter_code
_entity_poly.pdbx_strand_id
1 'polypeptide(L)'
;MYFNLGTSENLYTIGSYPQISQTENNIFNSPFSTQRINYGNIPNEIPYLELEFYKNAKITDMLSSTTPYFGLIINVKLKNLLEQFNIPKYIIRKTKCTKN
;
A
#
# COMPACT_ATOMS: atom_id res chain seq x y z
N MET A 1 -9.06 -6.20 25.41
CA MET A 1 -9.34 -4.89 24.78
C MET A 1 -8.80 -4.94 23.35
N TYR A 2 -9.57 -4.51 22.36
CA TYR A 2 -9.20 -4.50 20.95
C TYR A 2 -9.17 -3.05 20.45
N PHE A 3 -8.23 -2.72 19.56
CA PHE A 3 -8.06 -1.39 18.98
C PHE A 3 -8.21 -1.45 17.46
N ASN A 4 -8.76 -0.40 16.84
CA ASN A 4 -8.82 -0.25 15.39
C ASN A 4 -7.67 0.65 14.93
N LEU A 5 -6.95 0.22 13.90
CA LEU A 5 -5.93 1.01 13.24
C LEU A 5 -6.49 1.53 11.90
N GLY A 6 -6.81 2.83 11.84
CA GLY A 6 -7.36 3.50 10.66
C GLY A 6 -6.42 4.56 10.08
N THR A 7 -6.75 5.08 8.89
CA THR A 7 -6.04 6.22 8.30
C THR A 7 -6.37 7.50 9.07
N SER A 8 -5.35 8.33 9.31
CA SER A 8 -5.55 9.68 9.82
C SER A 8 -5.77 10.64 8.66
N GLU A 9 -6.66 11.61 8.82
CA GLU A 9 -6.86 12.75 7.90
C GLU A 9 -6.13 14.02 8.40
N ASN A 10 -5.48 13.96 9.57
CA ASN A 10 -4.77 15.10 10.13
C ASN A 10 -3.48 15.37 9.36
N LEU A 11 -3.48 16.43 8.53
CA LEU A 11 -2.33 16.86 7.73
C LEU A 11 -1.08 17.20 8.57
N TYR A 12 -1.23 17.61 9.83
CA TYR A 12 -0.08 17.76 10.73
C TYR A 12 0.63 16.41 10.97
N THR A 13 -0.13 15.33 11.06
CA THR A 13 0.38 13.97 11.28
C THR A 13 0.89 13.32 10.00
N ILE A 14 0.20 13.49 8.86
CA ILE A 14 0.47 12.74 7.61
C ILE A 14 1.13 13.56 6.50
N GLY A 15 1.14 14.89 6.61
CA GLY A 15 1.72 15.83 5.63
C GLY A 15 0.83 16.06 4.40
N SER A 16 0.55 14.99 3.64
CA SER A 16 -0.34 15.00 2.47
C SER A 16 -1.31 13.84 2.56
N TYR A 17 -2.54 14.03 2.07
CA TYR A 17 -3.51 12.94 1.90
C TYR A 17 -4.09 12.95 0.48
N PRO A 18 -4.07 11.81 -0.25
CA PRO A 18 -3.34 10.59 0.11
C PRO A 18 -1.82 10.83 0.20
N GLN A 19 -1.07 9.96 0.89
CA GLN A 19 0.39 10.10 1.03
C GLN A 19 1.15 9.67 -0.24
N ILE A 20 0.49 8.88 -1.08
CA ILE A 20 1.05 8.28 -2.28
C ILE A 20 0.11 8.46 -3.48
N SER A 21 0.68 8.55 -4.67
CA SER A 21 0.00 8.46 -5.96
C SER A 21 0.56 7.30 -6.78
N GLN A 22 -0.20 6.89 -7.79
CA GLN A 22 0.31 6.03 -8.84
C GLN A 22 1.20 6.83 -9.79
N THR A 23 2.33 6.26 -10.20
CA THR A 23 3.16 6.82 -11.27
C THR A 23 2.50 6.62 -12.64
N GLU A 24 2.97 7.36 -13.65
CA GLU A 24 2.56 7.20 -15.06
C GLU A 24 2.85 5.80 -15.63
N ASN A 25 3.73 5.03 -15.01
CA ASN A 25 4.05 3.66 -15.42
C ASN A 25 2.96 2.64 -15.05
N ASN A 26 1.94 3.06 -14.28
CA ASN A 26 0.77 2.20 -14.00
C ASN A 26 -0.10 2.09 -15.25
N ILE A 27 -0.24 0.88 -15.79
CA ILE A 27 -1.00 0.65 -17.02
C ILE A 27 -2.48 0.40 -16.70
N PHE A 28 -3.29 1.46 -16.58
CA PHE A 28 -4.71 1.40 -16.17
C PHE A 28 -5.58 0.43 -16.98
N ASN A 29 -5.29 0.25 -18.28
CA ASN A 29 -6.04 -0.63 -19.18
C ASN A 29 -5.34 -1.96 -19.49
N SER A 30 -4.21 -2.24 -18.84
CA SER A 30 -3.55 -3.53 -18.99
C SER A 30 -4.38 -4.63 -18.31
N PRO A 31 -4.39 -5.88 -18.81
CA PRO A 31 -4.87 -7.04 -18.04
C PRO A 31 -4.16 -7.19 -16.69
N PHE A 32 -3.04 -6.49 -16.52
CA PHE A 32 -2.22 -6.43 -15.32
C PHE A 32 -2.49 -5.21 -14.42
N SER A 33 -3.49 -4.37 -14.76
CA SER A 33 -3.89 -3.23 -13.93
C SER A 33 -4.34 -3.67 -12.54
N THR A 34 -3.95 -2.92 -11.51
CA THR A 34 -4.38 -3.15 -10.12
C THR A 34 -5.89 -3.06 -9.94
N GLN A 35 -6.58 -2.35 -10.83
CA GLN A 35 -8.04 -2.22 -10.83
C GLN A 35 -8.75 -3.47 -11.39
N ARG A 36 -8.04 -4.36 -12.10
CA ARG A 36 -8.57 -5.60 -12.67
C ARG A 36 -8.26 -6.83 -11.82
N ILE A 37 -7.57 -6.65 -10.70
CA ILE A 37 -7.28 -7.75 -9.78
C ILE A 37 -8.53 -8.04 -8.97
N ASN A 38 -9.17 -9.17 -9.26
CA ASN A 38 -10.31 -9.65 -8.50
C ASN A 38 -9.90 -10.07 -7.10
N TYR A 39 -10.72 -9.71 -6.11
CA TYR A 39 -10.57 -10.16 -4.74
C TYR A 39 -10.56 -11.71 -4.70
N GLY A 40 -9.45 -12.30 -4.23
CA GLY A 40 -9.24 -13.76 -4.20
C GLY A 40 -8.34 -14.33 -5.31
N ASN A 41 -8.16 -13.61 -6.43
CA ASN A 41 -7.32 -14.04 -7.56
C ASN A 41 -6.10 -13.12 -7.75
N ILE A 42 -5.47 -12.72 -6.64
CA ILE A 42 -4.33 -11.80 -6.68
C ILE A 42 -3.08 -12.58 -7.12
N PRO A 43 -2.41 -12.21 -8.23
CA PRO A 43 -1.19 -12.87 -8.70
C PRO A 43 -0.03 -12.74 -7.68
N ASN A 44 0.97 -13.64 -7.77
CA ASN A 44 2.13 -13.66 -6.87
C ASN A 44 3.02 -12.41 -6.97
N GLU A 45 2.97 -11.76 -8.11
CA GLU A 45 3.51 -10.42 -8.33
C GLU A 45 2.31 -9.54 -8.66
N ILE A 46 2.25 -8.32 -8.11
CA ILE A 46 1.26 -7.33 -8.54
C ILE A 46 1.93 -6.55 -9.68
N PRO A 47 1.66 -6.90 -10.94
CA PRO A 47 2.33 -6.28 -12.05
C PRO A 47 1.98 -4.78 -12.11
N TYR A 48 2.99 -3.95 -12.36
CA TYR A 48 2.87 -2.51 -12.63
C TYR A 48 2.28 -1.64 -11.52
N LEU A 49 2.24 -2.08 -10.26
CA LEU A 49 1.99 -1.16 -9.15
C LEU A 49 3.29 -0.43 -8.79
N GLU A 50 3.43 0.77 -9.35
CA GLU A 50 4.44 1.74 -8.93
C GLU A 50 3.77 2.90 -8.19
N LEU A 51 4.31 3.23 -7.04
CA LEU A 51 3.80 4.30 -6.20
C LEU A 51 4.88 5.37 -6.04
N GLU A 52 4.46 6.61 -5.91
CA GLU A 52 5.33 7.71 -5.54
C GLU A 52 4.75 8.47 -4.36
N PHE A 53 5.63 8.98 -3.49
CA PHE A 53 5.20 9.87 -2.41
C PHE A 53 4.91 11.27 -2.95
N TYR A 54 3.83 11.89 -2.47
CA TYR A 54 3.66 13.32 -2.63
C TYR A 54 4.79 14.08 -1.94
N LYS A 55 5.19 15.22 -2.50
CA LYS A 55 6.31 16.05 -2.02
C LYS A 55 6.26 16.35 -0.51
N ASN A 56 5.06 16.58 0.03
CA ASN A 56 4.87 16.93 1.45
C ASN A 56 4.38 15.74 2.29
N ALA A 57 4.31 14.53 1.73
CA ALA A 57 3.91 13.35 2.47
C ALA A 57 4.97 12.99 3.53
N LYS A 58 4.50 12.69 4.74
CA LYS A 58 5.36 12.08 5.76
C LYS A 58 5.43 10.57 5.51
N ILE A 59 6.64 10.04 5.51
CA ILE A 59 6.86 8.60 5.36
C ILE A 59 6.36 7.89 6.62
N THR A 60 5.47 6.92 6.45
CA THR A 60 4.87 6.12 7.52
C THR A 60 5.13 4.63 7.30
N ASP A 61 5.03 3.84 8.38
CA ASP A 61 5.22 2.39 8.33
C ASP A 61 4.08 1.66 7.59
N MET A 62 2.91 2.31 7.48
CA MET A 62 1.73 1.87 6.74
C MET A 62 1.20 3.03 5.88
N LEU A 63 0.82 2.72 4.64
CA LEU A 63 0.22 3.66 3.69
C LEU A 63 -1.23 3.27 3.40
N SER A 64 -2.02 4.26 2.96
CA SER A 64 -3.37 4.04 2.46
C SER A 64 -3.38 2.98 1.35
N SER A 65 -4.29 2.01 1.45
CA SER A 65 -4.58 1.04 0.38
C SER A 65 -5.61 1.59 -0.63
N THR A 66 -5.63 2.90 -0.86
CA THR A 66 -6.46 3.48 -1.93
C THR A 66 -6.06 2.95 -3.30
N THR A 67 -4.79 2.53 -3.46
CA THR A 67 -4.33 1.89 -4.68
C THR A 67 -3.18 0.91 -4.38
N PRO A 68 -3.44 -0.42 -4.32
CA PRO A 68 -4.63 -1.15 -4.76
C PRO A 68 -5.72 -1.23 -3.67
N TYR A 69 -7.00 -1.31 -4.06
CA TYR A 69 -8.20 -1.35 -3.19
C TYR A 69 -8.29 -2.60 -2.26
N PHE A 70 -7.19 -3.33 -2.06
CA PHE A 70 -7.14 -4.51 -1.20
C PHE A 70 -5.78 -4.63 -0.51
N GLY A 71 -5.81 -5.14 0.72
CA GLY A 71 -4.61 -5.37 1.53
C GLY A 71 -4.11 -4.10 2.23
N LEU A 72 -2.88 -4.20 2.74
CA LEU A 72 -2.18 -3.11 3.43
C LEU A 72 -0.84 -2.88 2.73
N ILE A 73 -0.50 -1.63 2.48
CA ILE A 73 0.83 -1.26 1.98
C ILE A 73 1.67 -0.92 3.21
N ILE A 74 2.70 -1.74 3.46
CA ILE A 74 3.55 -1.64 4.64
C ILE A 74 5.02 -1.64 4.23
N ASN A 75 5.87 -1.01 5.05
CA ASN A 75 7.32 -1.08 4.85
C ASN A 75 7.93 -2.36 5.46
N VAL A 76 9.23 -2.56 5.25
CA VAL A 76 9.98 -3.74 5.72
C VAL A 76 9.96 -3.85 7.25
N LYS A 77 10.02 -2.72 7.97
CA LYS A 77 10.00 -2.70 9.43
C LYS A 77 8.68 -3.26 9.97
N LEU A 78 7.54 -2.79 9.47
CA LEU A 78 6.22 -3.29 9.88
C LEU A 78 5.99 -4.73 9.41
N LYS A 79 6.44 -5.11 8.21
CA LYS A 79 6.43 -6.51 7.75
C LYS A 79 7.12 -7.43 8.76
N ASN A 80 8.37 -7.11 9.12
CA ASN A 80 9.16 -7.95 10.01
C ASN A 80 8.58 -7.97 11.43
N LEU A 81 7.86 -6.92 11.85
CA LEU A 81 7.12 -6.92 13.10
C LEU A 81 5.91 -7.88 13.02
N LEU A 82 5.11 -7.81 11.96
CA LEU A 82 3.93 -8.67 11.78
C LEU A 82 4.28 -10.16 11.69
N GLU A 83 5.44 -10.50 11.11
CA GLU A 83 5.95 -11.88 11.03
C GLU A 83 6.27 -12.50 12.40
N GLN A 84 6.35 -11.70 13.47
CA GLN A 84 6.59 -12.20 14.85
C GLN A 84 5.31 -12.63 15.55
N PHE A 85 4.13 -12.30 15.01
CA PHE A 85 2.84 -12.57 15.64
C PHE A 85 2.11 -13.70 14.92
N ASN A 86 1.30 -14.44 15.69
CA ASN A 86 0.38 -15.43 15.14
C ASN A 86 -0.86 -14.74 14.56
N ILE A 87 -0.72 -14.13 13.38
CA ILE A 87 -1.82 -13.49 12.64
C ILE A 87 -2.44 -14.44 11.60
N PRO A 88 -3.71 -14.23 11.20
CA PRO A 88 -4.35 -15.03 10.16
C PRO A 88 -3.51 -15.09 8.88
N LYS A 89 -3.58 -16.21 8.16
CA LYS A 89 -2.79 -16.44 6.94
C LYS A 89 -2.95 -15.28 5.95
N TYR A 90 -1.82 -14.70 5.55
CA TYR A 90 -1.73 -13.60 4.60
C TYR A 90 -0.69 -13.90 3.52
N ILE A 91 -0.70 -13.12 2.44
CA ILE A 91 0.26 -13.24 1.34
C ILE A 91 1.00 -11.91 1.20
N ILE A 92 2.34 -11.96 1.15
CA ILE A 92 3.18 -10.79 0.93
C ILE A 92 3.46 -10.66 -0.56
N ARG A 93 3.25 -9.47 -1.11
CA ARG A 93 3.55 -9.10 -2.49
C ARG A 93 4.48 -7.90 -2.48
N LYS A 94 5.49 -7.91 -3.37
CA LYS A 94 6.40 -6.77 -3.51
C LYS A 94 5.75 -5.71 -4.39
N THR A 95 5.97 -4.46 -4.01
CA THR A 95 5.51 -3.26 -4.72
C THR A 95 6.66 -2.26 -4.72
N LYS A 96 6.82 -1.50 -5.81
CA LYS A 96 7.83 -0.45 -5.90
C LYS A 96 7.21 0.87 -5.47
N CYS A 97 7.85 1.54 -4.51
CA CYS A 97 7.45 2.87 -4.04
C CYS A 97 8.68 3.79 -4.05
N THR A 98 8.59 4.92 -4.76
CA THR A 98 9.67 5.91 -4.90
C THR A 98 9.33 7.19 -4.18
N LYS A 99 10.34 7.94 -3.75
CA LYS A 99 10.18 9.26 -3.15
C LYS A 99 10.64 10.32 -4.15
N ASN A 100 9.81 11.33 -4.37
CA ASN A 100 10.14 12.52 -5.17
C ASN A 100 10.99 13.52 -4.39
#